data_AF-A0A6P8TLF6-F1
#
_entry.id   AF-A0A6P8TLF6-F1
#
_cell.length_a   1.000
_cell.length_b   1.000
_cell.length_c   1.000
_cell.angle_alpha   90.00
_cell.angle_beta   90.00
_cell.angle_gamma   90.00
#
_symmetry.space_group_name_H-M   'P 1'
#
loop_
_entity.id
_entity.type
_entity.pdbx_description
1 polymer ?
#
loop_
_entity_poly.entity_id
_entity_poly.type
_entity_poly.pdbx_seq_one_letter_code
_entity_poly.pdbx_strand_id
1 'polypeptide(L)'
;MDQIRFGVSFKTFVFHCFILRSALSIQKREWIDTSTARLTEGDVSCFSDYMEMRIHNVRIEGLGLWLSGALKIRVNLASLDQLNLQLSSCGLSLHKDPDNNFIFRVSYTGCLVQQQDGHHVLTLNLVKRINRFGGRPHSVMMKCPLVSVLPSREKIQCDPEYIQVTRQVAYDNWDNELQWCLSLSDQLIVALEDASLIQMNIDMRGSDITVQGRRGEVLSPVTVMEDEGDFLALKLVSGQYAYSMEATCPKVNTSTAEETVLHIFKRRMGLTKRGSRENEALTVSDVWVNQTDNFTLHETSAFVTLIIPTAQILQTKSCADSKRLLQPFYRVDVVLTFKETHHKMQWSMENTLPCTARPAASHRTPPPPGPNTTARSTLNFKPQSSATEQTLLDRLNS
;
A
#
# COMPACT_ATOMS: atom_id res chain seq x y z
N MET A 1 -6.27 71.78 -16.88
CA MET A 1 -5.14 70.84 -16.92
C MET A 1 -5.64 69.50 -16.42
N ASP A 2 -5.50 68.51 -17.27
CA ASP A 2 -6.31 67.31 -17.36
C ASP A 2 -6.14 66.36 -16.17
N GLN A 3 -7.26 65.78 -15.72
CA GLN A 3 -7.23 64.44 -15.16
C GLN A 3 -8.42 63.63 -15.69
N ILE A 4 -8.09 62.86 -16.73
CA ILE A 4 -8.97 61.94 -17.43
C ILE A 4 -9.27 60.76 -16.50
N ARG A 5 -10.54 60.62 -16.10
CA ARG A 5 -11.11 59.37 -15.58
C ARG A 5 -11.50 58.49 -16.77
N PHE A 6 -10.79 57.39 -16.99
CA PHE A 6 -11.29 56.27 -17.77
C PHE A 6 -11.67 55.13 -16.83
N GLY A 7 -12.98 54.97 -16.62
CA GLY A 7 -13.55 53.68 -16.27
C GLY A 7 -13.84 52.93 -17.57
N VAL A 8 -13.38 51.68 -17.69
CA VAL A 8 -13.87 50.74 -18.70
C VAL A 8 -14.12 49.37 -18.08
N SER A 9 -15.37 49.00 -18.27
CA SER A 9 -16.10 47.75 -18.06
C SER A 9 -15.44 46.46 -18.57
N PHE A 10 -15.81 45.36 -17.90
CA PHE A 10 -16.06 43.99 -18.40
C PHE A 10 -15.06 43.35 -19.39
N LYS A 11 -14.50 42.21 -18.97
CA LYS A 11 -14.49 40.98 -19.78
C LYS A 11 -14.24 39.75 -18.89
N THR A 12 -15.32 39.11 -18.47
CA THR A 12 -15.32 37.74 -17.94
C THR A 12 -14.99 36.80 -19.10
N PHE A 13 -13.71 36.43 -19.24
CA PHE A 13 -13.33 35.34 -20.15
C PHE A 13 -13.60 34.02 -19.45
N VAL A 14 -14.73 33.42 -19.78
CA VAL A 14 -15.00 32.00 -19.58
C VAL A 14 -14.11 31.25 -20.59
N PHE A 15 -13.00 30.68 -20.12
CA PHE A 15 -12.27 29.66 -20.86
C PHE A 15 -12.67 28.29 -20.33
N HIS A 16 -13.64 27.67 -21.02
CA HIS A 16 -13.71 26.21 -21.09
C HIS A 16 -12.48 25.74 -21.87
N CYS A 17 -11.49 25.18 -21.17
CA CYS A 17 -10.50 24.32 -21.79
C CYS A 17 -10.70 22.89 -21.30
N PHE A 18 -10.99 22.06 -22.28
CA PHE A 18 -11.16 20.63 -22.21
C PHE A 18 -9.93 19.91 -21.66
N ILE A 19 -10.25 18.76 -21.07
CA ILE A 19 -9.39 17.70 -20.54
C ILE A 19 -8.31 17.29 -21.54
N LEU A 20 -7.06 17.38 -21.09
CA LEU A 20 -5.98 16.44 -21.41
C LEU A 20 -5.05 16.41 -20.19
N ARG A 21 -5.44 15.67 -19.13
CA ARG A 21 -4.53 15.37 -18.01
C ARG A 21 -3.72 14.13 -18.38
N SER A 22 -2.69 14.35 -19.18
CA SER A 22 -1.48 13.55 -19.10
C SER A 22 -0.93 13.65 -17.67
N ALA A 23 -0.44 12.52 -17.15
CA ALA A 23 0.22 12.40 -15.86
C ALA A 23 1.41 13.37 -15.77
N LEU A 24 1.14 14.58 -15.27
CA LEU A 24 2.14 15.60 -15.01
C LEU A 24 2.38 15.63 -13.50
N SER A 25 3.56 15.14 -13.13
CA SER A 25 4.33 15.43 -11.92
C SER A 25 3.76 16.63 -11.15
N ILE A 26 2.95 16.35 -10.13
CA ILE A 26 2.45 17.37 -9.22
C ILE A 26 3.65 17.92 -8.45
N GLN A 27 3.88 19.21 -8.63
CA GLN A 27 4.94 20.00 -8.04
C GLN A 27 4.95 19.82 -6.51
N LYS A 28 5.90 19.00 -6.04
CA LYS A 28 6.23 18.78 -4.64
C LYS A 28 6.63 20.11 -4.00
N ARG A 29 5.67 20.81 -3.40
CA ARG A 29 5.96 21.99 -2.58
C ARG A 29 6.35 21.48 -1.19
N GLU A 30 7.65 21.28 -1.05
CA GLU A 30 8.34 20.95 0.19
C GLU A 30 8.01 21.98 1.27
N TRP A 31 7.30 21.56 2.32
CA TRP A 31 7.44 22.17 3.64
C TRP A 31 8.49 21.37 4.41
N ILE A 32 9.75 21.60 4.03
CA ILE A 32 10.89 21.47 4.93
C ILE A 32 10.81 22.68 5.86
N ASP A 33 10.12 22.54 6.98
CA ASP A 33 10.52 23.09 8.29
C ASP A 33 9.30 23.14 9.21
N THR A 34 9.22 22.16 10.08
CA THR A 34 8.70 22.37 11.43
C THR A 34 9.54 21.51 12.34
N SER A 35 10.55 22.14 12.95
CA SER A 35 11.36 21.61 14.05
C SER A 35 11.84 20.16 13.85
N THR A 36 12.60 19.91 12.80
CA THR A 36 13.48 18.74 12.81
C THR A 36 14.59 19.03 13.80
N ALA A 37 14.69 18.25 14.88
CA ALA A 37 15.99 18.09 15.54
C ALA A 37 16.97 17.74 14.41
N ARG A 38 17.90 18.64 14.10
CA ARG A 38 18.88 18.41 13.02
C ARG A 38 19.59 17.11 13.36
N LEU A 39 19.31 16.02 12.63
CA LEU A 39 20.03 14.77 12.76
C LEU A 39 21.52 15.07 12.62
N THR A 40 22.21 14.97 13.74
CA THR A 40 23.64 15.19 13.82
C THR A 40 24.36 13.96 13.30
N GLU A 41 25.61 14.13 12.88
CA GLU A 41 26.42 13.02 12.41
C GLU A 41 26.55 11.94 13.50
N GLY A 42 26.11 10.72 13.21
CA GLY A 42 26.11 9.61 14.16
C GLY A 42 24.78 9.39 14.90
N ASP A 43 23.77 10.25 14.70
CA ASP A 43 22.43 9.98 15.24
C ASP A 43 21.80 8.78 14.53
N VAL A 44 21.31 7.84 15.33
CA VAL A 44 20.68 6.60 14.88
C VAL A 44 19.18 6.79 14.92
N SER A 45 18.52 6.61 13.78
CA SER A 45 17.07 6.60 13.68
C SER A 45 16.58 5.16 13.63
N CYS A 46 15.71 4.80 14.57
CA CYS A 46 15.13 3.47 14.69
C CYS A 46 13.76 3.43 14.03
N PHE A 47 13.60 2.53 13.05
CA PHE A 47 12.33 2.23 12.40
C PHE A 47 11.89 0.81 12.76
N SER A 48 10.80 0.32 12.17
CA SER A 48 10.17 -0.92 12.65
C SER A 48 10.98 -2.17 12.33
N ASP A 49 11.65 -2.19 11.18
CA ASP A 49 12.37 -3.34 10.66
C ASP A 49 13.81 -3.01 10.21
N TYR A 50 14.22 -1.76 10.37
CA TYR A 50 15.56 -1.27 10.09
C TYR A 50 15.95 -0.09 10.97
N MET A 51 17.24 0.22 10.95
CA MET A 51 17.79 1.44 11.52
C MET A 51 18.67 2.16 10.50
N GLU A 52 18.71 3.49 10.63
CA GLU A 52 19.51 4.36 9.78
C GLU A 52 20.47 5.20 10.58
N MET A 53 21.60 5.53 9.98
CA MET A 53 22.51 6.53 10.50
C MET A 53 23.04 7.39 9.37
N ARG A 54 23.11 8.70 9.64
CA ARG A 54 23.72 9.66 8.73
C ARG A 54 25.24 9.60 8.84
N ILE A 55 25.91 9.44 7.70
CA ILE A 55 27.36 9.42 7.53
C ILE A 55 27.76 10.65 6.72
N HIS A 56 28.61 11.50 7.30
CA HIS A 56 29.12 12.64 6.56
C HIS A 56 30.01 12.18 5.40
N ASN A 57 29.94 12.89 4.27
CA ASN A 57 30.75 12.63 3.07
C ASN A 57 32.22 12.32 3.41
N VAL A 58 32.86 13.16 4.24
CA VAL A 58 34.28 13.03 4.60
C VAL A 58 34.63 11.69 5.28
N ARG A 59 33.66 10.97 5.84
CA ARG A 59 33.87 9.67 6.50
C ARG A 59 33.48 8.46 5.64
N ILE A 60 33.01 8.68 4.41
CA ILE A 60 32.47 7.60 3.58
C ILE A 60 33.53 6.57 3.18
N GLU A 61 34.78 6.98 2.98
CA GLU A 61 35.88 6.07 2.68
C GLU A 61 36.11 5.08 3.84
N GLY A 62 35.98 5.55 5.09
CA GLY A 62 36.10 4.71 6.27
C GLY A 62 35.01 3.64 6.33
N LEU A 63 33.77 4.00 5.97
CA LEU A 63 32.67 3.05 5.84
C LEU A 63 32.93 2.05 4.71
N GLY A 64 33.44 2.52 3.56
CA GLY A 64 33.75 1.65 2.43
C GLY A 64 34.80 0.59 2.76
N LEU A 65 35.85 0.97 3.49
CA LEU A 65 36.86 0.02 3.99
C LEU A 65 36.26 -0.99 4.97
N TRP A 66 35.41 -0.53 5.89
CA TRP A 66 34.72 -1.40 6.85
C TRP A 66 33.80 -2.41 6.12
N LEU A 67 32.98 -1.95 5.18
CA LEU A 67 32.09 -2.81 4.38
C LEU A 67 32.88 -3.85 3.58
N SER A 68 33.99 -3.43 2.96
CA SER A 68 34.84 -4.34 2.19
C SER A 68 35.45 -5.44 3.09
N GLY A 69 35.92 -5.08 4.29
CA GLY A 69 36.48 -6.05 5.24
C GLY A 69 35.43 -6.97 5.87
N ALA A 70 34.32 -6.39 6.31
CA ALA A 70 33.28 -7.10 7.05
C ALA A 70 32.49 -8.07 6.17
N LEU A 71 32.18 -7.68 4.92
CA LEU A 71 31.41 -8.48 3.98
C LEU A 71 32.29 -9.21 2.94
N LYS A 72 33.60 -8.92 2.91
CA LYS A 72 34.54 -9.44 1.89
C LYS A 72 34.14 -9.11 0.45
N ILE A 73 33.53 -7.94 0.23
CA ILE A 73 33.10 -7.46 -1.09
C ILE A 73 34.02 -6.36 -1.63
N ARG A 74 33.95 -6.11 -2.94
CA ARG A 74 34.58 -4.94 -3.57
C ARG A 74 33.62 -3.76 -3.45
N VAL A 75 34.01 -2.73 -2.72
CA VAL A 75 33.18 -1.54 -2.53
C VAL A 75 33.55 -0.46 -3.55
N ASN A 76 32.58 -0.02 -4.34
CA ASN A 76 32.70 1.13 -5.24
C ASN A 76 31.68 2.21 -4.85
N LEU A 77 32.16 3.26 -4.17
CA LEU A 77 31.31 4.36 -3.70
C LEU A 77 30.87 5.32 -4.81
N ALA A 78 31.42 5.20 -6.03
CA ALA A 78 31.02 6.01 -7.18
C ALA A 78 29.71 5.51 -7.83
N SER A 79 29.34 4.24 -7.63
CA SER A 79 28.09 3.65 -8.15
C SER A 79 27.35 2.94 -7.01
N LEU A 80 26.49 3.71 -6.34
CA LEU A 80 25.72 3.20 -5.20
C LEU A 80 24.72 2.12 -5.61
N ASP A 81 24.13 2.19 -6.81
CA ASP A 81 23.17 1.18 -7.27
C ASP A 81 23.82 -0.21 -7.39
N GLN A 82 25.00 -0.29 -8.01
CA GLN A 82 25.74 -1.54 -8.13
C GLN A 82 26.21 -2.06 -6.77
N LEU A 83 26.64 -1.16 -5.88
CA LEU A 83 27.01 -1.51 -4.52
C LEU A 83 25.80 -2.06 -3.73
N ASN A 84 24.64 -1.41 -3.85
CA ASN A 84 23.41 -1.80 -3.15
C ASN A 84 22.89 -3.17 -3.59
N LEU A 85 23.14 -3.59 -4.84
CA LEU A 85 22.86 -4.96 -5.28
C LEU A 85 23.66 -6.02 -4.49
N GLN A 86 24.88 -5.69 -4.05
CA GLN A 86 25.68 -6.59 -3.23
C GLN A 86 25.27 -6.50 -1.75
N LEU A 87 25.02 -5.28 -1.26
CA LEU A 87 24.64 -5.02 0.13
C LEU A 87 23.27 -5.58 0.51
N SER A 88 22.31 -5.61 -0.43
CA SER A 88 20.94 -6.05 -0.19
C SER A 88 20.85 -7.49 0.32
N SER A 89 21.76 -8.37 -0.11
CA SER A 89 21.87 -9.76 0.38
C SER A 89 22.10 -9.85 1.89
N CYS A 90 22.68 -8.80 2.48
CA CYS A 90 22.94 -8.67 3.90
C CYS A 90 21.99 -7.71 4.62
N GLY A 91 20.90 -7.27 3.96
CA GLY A 91 19.96 -6.30 4.52
C GLY A 91 20.56 -4.90 4.71
N LEU A 92 21.60 -4.56 3.94
CA LEU A 92 22.30 -3.28 4.02
C LEU A 92 21.99 -2.43 2.80
N SER A 93 21.93 -1.11 2.97
CA SER A 93 21.88 -0.18 1.84
C SER A 93 22.54 1.15 2.16
N LEU A 94 23.01 1.83 1.12
CA LEU A 94 23.71 3.10 1.21
C LEU A 94 23.18 4.06 0.17
N HIS A 95 22.78 5.24 0.64
CA HIS A 95 22.06 6.23 -0.16
C HIS A 95 22.63 7.62 0.04
N LYS A 96 22.38 8.55 -0.89
CA LYS A 96 22.75 9.96 -0.71
C LYS A 96 21.58 10.78 -0.23
N ASP A 97 21.83 11.63 0.76
CA ASP A 97 20.87 12.65 1.16
C ASP A 97 20.98 13.92 0.27
N PRO A 98 20.02 14.86 0.36
CA PRO A 98 20.07 16.11 -0.41
C PRO A 98 21.31 16.98 -0.17
N ASP A 99 21.97 16.83 0.98
CA ASP A 99 23.19 17.55 1.35
C ASP A 99 24.47 16.83 0.88
N ASN A 100 24.33 15.81 0.02
CA ASN A 100 25.42 14.97 -0.48
C ASN A 100 26.21 14.24 0.64
N ASN A 101 25.58 14.06 1.79
CA ASN A 101 26.00 13.09 2.79
C ASN A 101 25.37 11.74 2.47
N PHE A 102 25.71 10.72 3.27
CA PHE A 102 25.24 9.37 3.06
C PHE A 102 24.29 8.94 4.17
N ILE A 103 23.27 8.17 3.82
CA ILE A 103 22.39 7.48 4.75
C ILE A 103 22.76 5.99 4.66
N PHE A 104 23.30 5.47 5.75
CA PHE A 104 23.57 4.04 5.88
C PHE A 104 22.40 3.39 6.61
N ARG A 105 21.80 2.39 5.97
CA ARG A 105 20.63 1.66 6.47
C ARG A 105 20.98 0.19 6.65
N VAL A 106 20.47 -0.39 7.72
CA VAL A 106 20.60 -1.83 8.00
C VAL A 106 19.29 -2.37 8.57
N SER A 107 18.82 -3.48 8.01
CA SER A 107 17.70 -4.25 8.57
C SER A 107 18.11 -4.94 9.87
N TYR A 108 17.19 -5.06 10.83
CA TYR A 108 17.47 -5.70 12.12
C TYR A 108 17.83 -7.19 12.03
N THR A 109 17.48 -7.83 10.93
CA THR A 109 17.86 -9.22 10.59
C THR A 109 19.04 -9.29 9.62
N GLY A 110 19.61 -8.15 9.26
CA GLY A 110 20.74 -8.04 8.36
C GLY A 110 22.02 -8.64 8.94
N CYS A 111 22.99 -8.88 8.08
CA CYS A 111 24.30 -9.38 8.49
C CYS A 111 24.92 -8.46 9.56
N LEU A 112 25.67 -9.05 10.48
CA LEU A 112 26.45 -8.35 11.52
C LEU A 112 25.62 -7.63 12.59
N VAL A 113 24.30 -7.55 12.47
CA VAL A 113 23.42 -7.07 13.54
C VAL A 113 23.34 -8.14 14.62
N GLN A 114 23.54 -7.73 15.86
CA GLN A 114 23.47 -8.59 17.03
C GLN A 114 22.33 -8.14 17.94
N GLN A 115 21.74 -9.07 18.68
CA GLN A 115 20.84 -8.73 19.78
C GLN A 115 21.63 -8.74 21.09
N GLN A 116 21.67 -7.59 21.77
CA GLN A 116 22.37 -7.41 23.05
C GLN A 116 21.49 -6.60 23.98
N ASP A 117 21.27 -7.08 25.21
CA ASP A 117 20.55 -6.36 26.27
C ASP A 117 19.21 -5.75 25.82
N GLY A 118 18.39 -6.51 25.08
CA GLY A 118 17.09 -6.02 24.59
C GLY A 118 17.18 -5.01 23.45
N HIS A 119 18.30 -4.94 22.73
CA HIS A 119 18.50 -4.04 21.60
C HIS A 119 19.10 -4.76 20.38
N HIS A 120 18.75 -4.28 19.19
CA HIS A 120 19.51 -4.52 17.96
C HIS A 120 20.73 -3.60 17.92
N VAL A 121 21.92 -4.18 17.74
CA VAL A 121 23.21 -3.47 17.77
C VAL A 121 24.04 -3.81 16.54
N LEU A 122 24.55 -2.78 15.87
CA LEU A 122 25.57 -2.89 14.83
C LEU A 122 26.75 -1.97 15.18
N THR A 123 27.95 -2.53 15.25
CA THR A 123 29.17 -1.76 15.54
C THR A 123 30.01 -1.57 14.28
N LEU A 124 30.21 -0.31 13.92
CA LEU A 124 30.99 0.14 12.77
C LEU A 124 32.38 0.57 13.24
N ASN A 125 33.39 -0.24 12.96
CA ASN A 125 34.78 0.10 13.26
C ASN A 125 35.36 0.95 12.13
N LEU A 126 35.04 2.24 12.13
CA LEU A 126 35.48 3.16 11.08
C LEU A 126 36.93 3.59 11.34
N VAL A 127 37.80 3.37 10.36
CA VAL A 127 39.20 3.83 10.43
C VAL A 127 39.28 5.18 9.73
N LYS A 128 39.59 6.24 10.47
CA LYS A 128 39.87 7.55 9.86
C LYS A 128 41.30 7.53 9.32
N ARG A 129 41.48 7.53 8.00
CA ARG A 129 42.82 7.63 7.39
C ARG A 129 43.35 9.05 7.61
N ILE A 130 44.14 9.25 8.64
CA ILE A 130 44.95 10.46 8.82
C ILE A 130 46.37 10.08 8.35
N ASN A 131 46.97 10.92 7.50
CA ASN A 131 48.29 10.76 6.86
C ASN A 131 49.30 9.83 7.56
N ARG A 132 49.95 8.95 6.77
CA ARG A 132 51.18 8.13 6.97
C ARG A 132 51.53 7.52 8.35
N PHE A 133 50.84 7.80 9.44
CA PHE A 133 51.21 7.43 10.82
C PHE A 133 50.09 6.74 11.62
N GLY A 134 49.08 6.20 10.94
CA GLY A 134 48.04 5.39 11.57
C GLY A 134 46.81 6.19 11.95
N GLY A 135 45.66 5.74 11.47
CA GLY A 135 44.36 6.31 11.80
C GLY A 135 43.93 5.96 13.23
N ARG A 136 43.27 6.87 13.93
CA ARG A 136 42.58 6.51 15.18
C ARG A 136 41.33 5.69 14.81
N PRO A 137 41.13 4.50 15.40
CA PRO A 137 39.89 3.77 15.27
C PRO A 137 38.77 4.60 15.91
N HIS A 138 37.70 4.83 15.17
CA HIS A 138 36.49 5.47 15.66
C HIS A 138 35.35 4.46 15.50
N SER A 139 35.04 3.77 16.59
CA SER A 139 33.90 2.85 16.63
C SER A 139 32.61 3.66 16.78
N VAL A 140 31.68 3.45 15.87
CA VAL A 140 30.32 4.01 15.94
C VAL A 140 29.36 2.86 16.16
N MET A 141 28.43 3.00 17.09
CA MET A 141 27.46 1.96 17.43
C MET A 141 26.06 2.42 17.04
N MET A 142 25.41 1.66 16.16
CA MET A 142 23.99 1.79 15.90
C MET A 142 23.25 0.88 16.88
N LYS A 143 22.38 1.44 17.72
CA LYS A 143 21.64 0.71 18.76
C LYS A 143 20.17 1.12 18.75
N CYS A 144 19.28 0.15 18.60
CA CYS A 144 17.83 0.35 18.59
C CYS A 144 17.12 -0.68 19.49
N PRO A 145 16.05 -0.32 20.20
CA PRO A 145 15.34 -1.24 21.08
C PRO A 145 14.69 -2.39 20.28
N LEU A 146 14.59 -3.57 20.90
CA LEU A 146 13.75 -4.65 20.37
C LEU A 146 12.28 -4.27 20.53
N VAL A 147 11.50 -4.38 19.46
CA VAL A 147 10.05 -4.17 19.49
C VAL A 147 9.38 -5.53 19.73
N SER A 148 8.57 -5.63 20.80
CA SER A 148 7.98 -6.91 21.23
C SER A 148 6.85 -7.40 20.33
N VAL A 149 6.11 -6.47 19.71
CA VAL A 149 5.03 -6.74 18.75
C VAL A 149 5.21 -5.86 17.53
N LEU A 150 5.59 -6.48 16.42
CA LEU A 150 5.69 -5.77 15.16
C LEU A 150 4.30 -5.68 14.52
N PRO A 151 3.86 -4.48 14.13
CA PRO A 151 2.64 -4.30 13.37
C PRO A 151 2.65 -5.24 12.17
N SER A 152 1.72 -6.19 12.13
CA SER A 152 1.54 -7.05 10.96
C SER A 152 0.17 -6.88 10.34
N ARG A 153 -0.77 -6.28 11.06
CA ARG A 153 -2.18 -6.29 10.68
C ARG A 153 -2.67 -4.94 10.18
N GLU A 154 -3.38 -5.00 9.07
CA GLU A 154 -4.20 -3.94 8.52
C GLU A 154 -5.61 -4.47 8.25
N LYS A 155 -6.60 -3.67 8.64
CA LYS A 155 -8.01 -3.92 8.33
C LYS A 155 -8.61 -2.67 7.70
N ILE A 156 -9.24 -2.86 6.55
CA ILE A 156 -9.95 -1.81 5.83
C ILE A 156 -11.43 -2.17 5.81
N GLN A 157 -12.28 -1.22 6.17
CA GLN A 157 -13.73 -1.31 5.98
C GLN A 157 -14.15 -0.21 5.02
N CYS A 158 -14.65 -0.65 3.88
CA CYS A 158 -15.15 0.19 2.80
C CYS A 158 -16.67 0.10 2.82
N ASP A 159 -17.31 1.02 3.55
CA ASP A 159 -18.75 1.15 3.53
C ASP A 159 -19.19 2.17 2.47
N PRO A 160 -20.48 2.21 2.10
CA PRO A 160 -20.96 3.17 1.11
C PRO A 160 -20.74 4.64 1.53
N GLU A 161 -20.84 4.93 2.83
CA GLU A 161 -20.76 6.30 3.36
C GLU A 161 -19.41 6.64 4.00
N TYR A 162 -18.73 5.65 4.57
CA TYR A 162 -17.49 5.85 5.32
C TYR A 162 -16.42 4.84 4.93
N ILE A 163 -15.18 5.23 5.12
CA ILE A 163 -14.03 4.33 5.11
C ILE A 163 -13.45 4.30 6.52
N GLN A 164 -13.04 3.12 6.96
CA GLN A 164 -12.30 2.93 8.19
C GLN A 164 -11.04 2.11 7.92
N VAL A 165 -9.90 2.60 8.40
CA VAL A 165 -8.63 1.89 8.37
C VAL A 165 -8.18 1.68 9.80
N THR A 166 -8.01 0.41 10.18
CA THR A 166 -7.50 -0.01 11.47
C THR A 166 -6.15 -0.69 11.29
N ARG A 167 -5.14 -0.27 12.04
CA ARG A 167 -3.82 -0.90 12.03
C ARG A 167 -3.27 -1.10 13.44
N GLN A 168 -2.45 -2.13 13.58
CA GLN A 168 -1.70 -2.39 14.80
C GLN A 168 -0.54 -1.42 14.97
N VAL A 169 -0.32 -0.98 16.19
CA VAL A 169 0.72 -0.06 16.61
C VAL A 169 1.66 -0.81 17.54
N ALA A 170 2.96 -0.62 17.34
CA ALA A 170 3.96 -1.08 18.30
C ALA A 170 3.81 -0.26 19.59
N TYR A 171 3.31 -0.90 20.65
CA TYR A 171 3.00 -0.26 21.93
C TYR A 171 4.24 0.36 22.62
N ASP A 172 5.43 -0.08 22.24
CA ASP A 172 6.65 0.16 23.02
C ASP A 172 7.44 1.42 22.62
N ASN A 173 7.02 2.17 21.59
CA ASN A 173 7.82 3.29 21.06
C ASN A 173 6.99 4.51 20.65
N TRP A 174 5.71 4.55 21.03
CA TRP A 174 4.86 5.74 20.90
C TRP A 174 4.86 6.50 22.22
N ASP A 175 6.06 6.70 22.81
CA ASP A 175 6.23 7.57 23.97
C ASP A 175 5.33 8.78 23.78
N ASN A 176 4.55 9.12 24.81
CA ASN A 176 3.59 10.23 24.83
C ASN A 176 4.20 11.61 24.47
N GLU A 177 5.45 11.65 24.03
CA GLU A 177 6.23 12.77 23.54
C GLU A 177 6.00 13.07 22.05
N LEU A 178 5.68 12.07 21.20
CA LEU A 178 5.46 12.31 19.77
C LEU A 178 4.06 12.89 19.52
N GLN A 179 4.00 14.19 19.27
CA GLN A 179 2.80 14.86 18.76
C GLN A 179 2.55 14.38 17.32
N TRP A 180 1.52 13.55 17.15
CA TRP A 180 1.15 12.97 15.86
C TRP A 180 0.18 13.92 15.12
N CYS A 181 0.35 13.99 13.81
CA CYS A 181 -0.55 14.72 12.92
C CYS A 181 -1.08 13.79 11.82
N LEU A 182 -2.28 14.08 11.35
CA LEU A 182 -2.82 13.50 10.12
C LEU A 182 -2.24 14.22 8.91
N SER A 183 -1.83 13.42 7.94
CA SER A 183 -1.51 13.87 6.59
C SER A 183 -2.36 13.10 5.59
N LEU A 184 -3.05 13.83 4.71
CA LEU A 184 -3.79 13.26 3.59
C LEU A 184 -3.17 13.78 2.29
N SER A 185 -2.87 12.88 1.36
CA SER A 185 -2.22 13.22 0.08
C SER A 185 -0.92 13.99 0.27
N ASP A 186 -0.14 13.61 1.29
CA ASP A 186 1.11 14.27 1.71
C ASP A 186 0.98 15.76 2.10
N GLN A 187 -0.24 16.25 2.28
CA GLN A 187 -0.52 17.55 2.90
C GLN A 187 -0.76 17.30 4.39
N LEU A 188 0.01 17.97 5.26
CA LEU A 188 -0.23 17.91 6.70
C LEU A 188 -1.49 18.72 6.99
N ILE A 189 -2.47 18.11 7.64
CA ILE A 189 -3.79 18.73 7.80
C ILE A 189 -4.00 19.21 9.22
N VAL A 190 -3.92 18.32 10.20
CA VAL A 190 -4.29 18.60 11.59
C VAL A 190 -3.55 17.69 12.56
N ALA A 191 -3.42 18.14 13.81
CA ALA A 191 -3.04 17.27 14.92
C ALA A 191 -4.15 16.23 15.18
N LEU A 192 -3.82 15.10 15.83
CA LEU A 192 -4.81 14.03 16.07
C LEU A 192 -6.00 14.52 16.91
N GLU A 193 -5.76 15.39 17.89
CA GLU A 193 -6.80 15.99 18.73
C GLU A 193 -7.83 16.82 17.95
N ASP A 194 -7.43 17.34 16.79
CA ASP A 194 -8.22 18.21 15.94
C ASP A 194 -8.78 17.47 14.70
N ALA A 195 -8.65 16.14 14.63
CA ALA A 195 -9.08 15.34 13.49
C ALA A 195 -10.57 15.53 13.13
N SER A 196 -11.42 15.81 14.12
CA SER A 196 -12.85 16.08 13.90
C SER A 196 -13.09 17.33 13.05
N LEU A 197 -12.16 18.30 13.01
CA LEU A 197 -12.27 19.50 12.19
C LEU A 197 -12.27 19.20 10.69
N ILE A 198 -11.72 18.04 10.30
CA ILE A 198 -11.68 17.57 8.91
C ILE A 198 -12.56 16.34 8.68
N GLN A 199 -13.58 16.17 9.52
CA GLN A 199 -14.55 15.07 9.44
C GLN A 199 -13.89 13.68 9.49
N MET A 200 -12.74 13.59 10.17
CA MET A 200 -12.09 12.33 10.51
C MET A 200 -12.29 12.03 11.99
N ASN A 201 -12.56 10.78 12.31
CA ASN A 201 -12.63 10.28 13.67
C ASN A 201 -11.47 9.31 13.91
N ILE A 202 -10.80 9.45 15.05
CA ILE A 202 -9.66 8.61 15.42
C ILE A 202 -9.99 7.93 16.73
N ASP A 203 -9.81 6.61 16.75
CA ASP A 203 -9.88 5.81 17.96
C ASP A 203 -8.54 5.11 18.16
N MET A 204 -7.86 5.46 19.25
CA MET A 204 -6.61 4.85 19.68
C MET A 204 -6.91 3.99 20.91
N ARG A 205 -7.32 2.74 20.69
CA ARG A 205 -7.64 1.80 21.78
C ARG A 205 -6.71 0.61 21.74
N GLY A 206 -6.05 0.35 22.87
CA GLY A 206 -5.15 -0.78 23.03
C GLY A 206 -3.97 -0.69 22.06
N SER A 207 -3.73 -1.77 21.33
CA SER A 207 -2.65 -1.86 20.33
C SER A 207 -3.04 -1.35 18.94
N ASP A 208 -4.25 -0.82 18.76
CA ASP A 208 -4.78 -0.52 17.43
C ASP A 208 -5.09 0.97 17.30
N ILE A 209 -4.70 1.55 16.16
CA ILE A 209 -5.17 2.87 15.71
C ILE A 209 -6.21 2.67 14.62
N THR A 210 -7.37 3.29 14.80
CA THR A 210 -8.45 3.30 13.83
C THR A 210 -8.70 4.73 13.39
N VAL A 211 -8.69 4.96 12.07
CA VAL A 211 -9.08 6.24 11.48
C VAL A 211 -10.28 5.99 10.57
N GLN A 212 -11.34 6.77 10.80
CA GLN A 212 -12.57 6.75 10.02
C GLN A 212 -12.77 8.10 9.35
N GLY A 213 -13.20 8.11 8.09
CA GLY A 213 -13.54 9.33 7.36
C GLY A 213 -14.71 9.12 6.41
N ARG A 214 -15.34 10.21 5.97
CA ARG A 214 -16.43 10.16 4.98
C ARG A 214 -15.90 9.84 3.60
N ARG A 215 -16.46 8.81 2.97
CA ARG A 215 -15.99 8.27 1.70
C ARG A 215 -15.86 9.34 0.61
N GLY A 216 -16.91 10.14 0.42
CA GLY A 216 -16.95 11.18 -0.61
C GLY A 216 -16.04 12.39 -0.38
N GLU A 217 -15.39 12.49 0.78
CA GLU A 217 -14.53 13.63 1.13
C GLU A 217 -13.04 13.24 1.17
N VAL A 218 -12.74 12.03 1.65
CA VAL A 218 -11.35 11.60 1.89
C VAL A 218 -10.78 10.70 0.80
N LEU A 219 -11.65 10.12 -0.05
CA LEU A 219 -11.21 9.28 -1.14
C LEU A 219 -11.04 10.06 -2.44
N SER A 220 -9.99 9.71 -3.17
CA SER A 220 -9.71 10.22 -4.50
C SER A 220 -9.76 9.07 -5.51
N PRO A 221 -10.39 9.23 -6.68
CA PRO A 221 -10.39 8.18 -7.69
C PRO A 221 -8.98 7.99 -8.25
N VAL A 222 -8.55 6.73 -8.38
CA VAL A 222 -7.26 6.34 -8.96
C VAL A 222 -7.50 5.25 -9.98
N THR A 223 -6.86 5.36 -11.14
CA THR A 223 -6.85 4.32 -12.16
C THR A 223 -5.51 3.56 -12.06
N VAL A 224 -5.57 2.27 -11.76
CA VAL A 224 -4.40 1.38 -11.72
C VAL A 224 -4.60 0.30 -12.77
N MET A 225 -3.76 0.27 -13.80
CA MET A 225 -3.86 -0.72 -14.89
C MET A 225 -5.26 -0.79 -15.52
N GLU A 226 -5.86 0.37 -15.80
CA GLU A 226 -7.20 0.53 -16.41
C GLU A 226 -8.39 0.26 -15.47
N ASP A 227 -8.16 -0.30 -14.28
CA ASP A 227 -9.19 -0.45 -13.24
C ASP A 227 -9.30 0.80 -12.36
N GLU A 228 -10.53 1.25 -12.10
CA GLU A 228 -10.80 2.40 -11.23
C GLU A 228 -11.09 1.98 -9.78
N GLY A 229 -10.32 2.50 -8.83
CA GLY A 229 -10.55 2.35 -7.39
C GLY A 229 -10.62 3.71 -6.68
N ASP A 230 -11.17 3.71 -5.47
CA ASP A 230 -11.18 4.89 -4.61
C ASP A 230 -10.02 4.80 -3.61
N PHE A 231 -9.19 5.84 -3.52
CA PHE A 231 -7.92 5.83 -2.80
C PHE A 231 -7.91 6.78 -1.62
N LEU A 232 -7.54 6.25 -0.45
CA LEU A 232 -7.23 7.01 0.76
C LEU A 232 -5.72 7.18 0.90
N ALA A 233 -5.24 8.42 0.76
CA ALA A 233 -3.82 8.77 0.87
C ALA A 233 -3.40 9.16 2.29
N LEU A 234 -3.80 8.38 3.30
CA LEU A 234 -3.67 8.77 4.71
C LEU A 234 -2.36 8.31 5.35
N LYS A 235 -1.69 9.20 6.09
CA LYS A 235 -0.50 8.89 6.89
C LYS A 235 -0.60 9.61 8.24
N LEU A 236 -0.11 8.97 9.28
CA LEU A 236 0.22 9.64 10.55
C LEU A 236 1.67 10.08 10.48
N VAL A 237 1.98 11.30 10.89
CA VAL A 237 3.33 11.83 10.84
C VAL A 237 3.69 12.49 12.16
N SER A 238 4.94 12.32 12.59
CA SER A 238 5.50 13.03 13.73
C SER A 238 7.00 13.24 13.52
N GLY A 239 7.43 14.51 13.49
CA GLY A 239 8.81 14.85 13.13
C GLY A 239 9.24 14.22 11.81
N GLN A 240 10.25 13.35 11.87
CA GLN A 240 10.80 12.58 10.75
C GLN A 240 10.17 11.20 10.54
N TYR A 241 9.20 10.82 11.36
CA TYR A 241 8.53 9.53 11.31
C TYR A 241 7.21 9.64 10.56
N ALA A 242 6.88 8.58 9.83
CA ALA A 242 5.60 8.38 9.18
C ALA A 242 5.08 6.98 9.49
N TYR A 243 3.77 6.85 9.61
CA TYR A 243 3.06 5.60 9.74
C TYR A 243 1.93 5.59 8.71
N SER A 244 2.08 4.76 7.66
CA SER A 244 1.15 4.79 6.53
C SER A 244 -0.18 4.12 6.89
N MET A 245 -1.29 4.80 6.62
CA MET A 245 -2.67 4.28 6.72
C MET A 245 -3.40 4.38 5.37
N GLU A 246 -2.63 4.47 4.29
CA GLU A 246 -3.11 4.45 2.92
C GLU A 246 -3.92 3.18 2.64
N ALA A 247 -5.02 3.31 1.92
CA ALA A 247 -5.92 2.21 1.63
C ALA A 247 -6.60 2.46 0.29
N THR A 248 -7.05 1.42 -0.39
CA THR A 248 -7.93 1.56 -1.54
C THR A 248 -9.25 0.87 -1.24
N CYS A 249 -10.34 1.34 -1.82
CA CYS A 249 -11.65 0.72 -1.75
C CYS A 249 -12.18 0.49 -3.18
N PRO A 250 -12.79 -0.66 -3.47
CA PRO A 250 -13.56 -0.86 -4.70
C PRO A 250 -14.68 0.17 -4.80
N LYS A 251 -15.01 0.63 -6.01
CA LYS A 251 -16.14 1.55 -6.22
C LYS A 251 -17.47 0.94 -5.80
N VAL A 252 -18.36 1.79 -5.28
CA VAL A 252 -19.71 1.39 -4.85
C VAL A 252 -20.60 1.25 -6.09
N ASN A 253 -20.53 0.10 -6.76
CA ASN A 253 -21.41 -0.22 -7.88
C ASN A 253 -22.58 -1.09 -7.40
N THR A 254 -23.78 -0.86 -7.94
CA THR A 254 -24.99 -1.61 -7.57
C THR A 254 -25.03 -3.02 -8.15
N SER A 255 -24.22 -3.32 -9.17
CA SER A 255 -24.05 -4.66 -9.73
C SER A 255 -22.75 -5.29 -9.24
N THR A 256 -22.84 -6.53 -8.74
CA THR A 256 -21.67 -7.36 -8.45
C THR A 256 -21.05 -7.79 -9.78
N ALA A 257 -19.86 -7.29 -10.10
CA ALA A 257 -19.08 -7.78 -11.23
C ALA A 257 -18.73 -9.27 -11.04
N GLU A 258 -18.49 -9.99 -12.13
CA GLU A 258 -18.09 -11.41 -12.07
C GLU A 258 -16.76 -11.58 -11.34
N GLU A 259 -15.84 -10.63 -11.54
CA GLU A 259 -14.55 -10.54 -10.89
C GLU A 259 -14.45 -9.26 -10.05
N THR A 260 -13.79 -9.37 -8.90
CA THR A 260 -13.48 -8.24 -8.02
C THR A 260 -11.99 -7.95 -8.12
N VAL A 261 -11.67 -6.70 -8.46
CA VAL A 261 -10.29 -6.19 -8.50
C VAL A 261 -9.98 -5.49 -7.18
N LEU A 262 -8.91 -5.91 -6.52
CA LEU A 262 -8.41 -5.33 -5.27
C LEU A 262 -7.00 -4.80 -5.48
N HIS A 263 -6.76 -3.56 -5.07
CA HIS A 263 -5.42 -2.99 -5.02
C HIS A 263 -4.93 -2.99 -3.57
N ILE A 264 -3.67 -3.36 -3.36
CA ILE A 264 -3.04 -3.37 -2.04
C ILE A 264 -1.72 -2.64 -2.13
N PHE A 265 -1.51 -1.65 -1.26
CA PHE A 265 -0.26 -0.89 -1.23
C PHE A 265 0.90 -1.74 -0.78
N LYS A 266 1.98 -1.70 -1.56
CA LYS A 266 3.28 -2.24 -1.18
C LYS A 266 3.95 -1.26 -0.24
N ARG A 267 3.98 -1.60 1.04
CA ARG A 267 4.61 -0.77 2.08
C ARG A 267 5.07 -1.60 3.26
N ARG A 268 6.07 -1.08 3.97
CA ARG A 268 6.51 -1.68 5.23
C ARG A 268 5.43 -1.50 6.26
N MET A 269 5.32 -2.48 7.15
CA MET A 269 4.45 -2.37 8.30
C MET A 269 5.18 -1.63 9.41
N GLY A 270 4.54 -0.60 9.98
CA GLY A 270 5.13 0.16 11.07
C GLY A 270 5.62 1.56 10.68
N LEU A 271 6.45 2.12 11.56
CA LEU A 271 7.15 3.38 11.40
C LEU A 271 8.16 3.32 10.25
N THR A 272 8.09 4.33 9.39
CA THR A 272 9.01 4.59 8.27
C THR A 272 9.49 6.03 8.30
N LYS A 273 10.48 6.34 7.46
CA LYS A 273 11.00 7.70 7.32
C LYS A 273 10.03 8.59 6.54
N ARG A 274 9.63 9.71 7.14
CA ARG A 274 8.82 10.74 6.49
C ARG A 274 9.61 11.42 5.36
N GLY A 275 8.95 11.63 4.23
CA GLY A 275 9.50 12.41 3.12
C GLY A 275 10.66 11.74 2.38
N SER A 276 10.91 10.45 2.60
CA SER A 276 11.88 9.69 1.82
C SER A 276 11.61 9.87 0.32
N ARG A 277 12.61 10.33 -0.43
CA ARG A 277 12.55 10.43 -1.90
C ARG A 277 12.78 9.08 -2.56
N GLU A 278 13.28 8.13 -1.80
CA GLU A 278 13.45 6.76 -2.25
C GLU A 278 12.14 6.03 -2.06
N ASN A 279 11.56 5.60 -3.19
CA ASN A 279 10.55 4.57 -3.18
C ASN A 279 11.24 3.32 -2.64
N GLU A 280 10.96 2.97 -1.39
CA GLU A 280 11.35 1.68 -0.84
C GLU A 280 10.62 0.60 -1.62
N ALA A 281 11.22 0.16 -2.71
CA ALA A 281 10.66 -0.85 -3.58
C ALA A 281 10.66 -2.17 -2.79
N LEU A 282 9.50 -2.51 -2.24
CA LEU A 282 9.26 -3.86 -1.76
C LEU A 282 9.03 -4.76 -2.96
N THR A 283 9.41 -6.02 -2.84
CA THR A 283 9.19 -7.04 -3.87
C THR A 283 8.38 -8.16 -3.25
N VAL A 284 7.23 -8.48 -3.84
CA VAL A 284 6.40 -9.58 -3.37
C VAL A 284 7.16 -10.89 -3.56
N SER A 285 7.25 -11.68 -2.49
CA SER A 285 7.82 -13.02 -2.53
C SER A 285 6.73 -14.09 -2.55
N ASP A 286 5.63 -13.86 -1.82
CA ASP A 286 4.53 -14.81 -1.67
C ASP A 286 3.22 -14.08 -1.33
N VAL A 287 2.10 -14.61 -1.82
CA VAL A 287 0.75 -14.08 -1.58
C VAL A 287 -0.18 -15.25 -1.29
N TRP A 288 -0.88 -15.16 -0.17
CA TRP A 288 -1.91 -16.13 0.20
C TRP A 288 -3.24 -15.43 0.44
N VAL A 289 -4.31 -15.93 -0.19
CA VAL A 289 -5.67 -15.42 -0.04
C VAL A 289 -6.49 -16.47 0.71
N ASN A 290 -6.98 -16.12 1.89
CA ASN A 290 -7.62 -17.09 2.79
C ASN A 290 -8.91 -17.69 2.21
N GLN A 291 -9.65 -16.91 1.41
CA GLN A 291 -10.94 -17.32 0.87
C GLN A 291 -10.85 -18.26 -0.32
N THR A 292 -9.75 -18.24 -1.07
CA THR A 292 -9.64 -18.99 -2.33
C THR A 292 -8.20 -19.07 -2.84
N ASP A 293 -7.88 -20.17 -3.53
CA ASP A 293 -6.65 -20.32 -4.30
C ASP A 293 -6.80 -19.88 -5.77
N ASN A 294 -8.02 -19.56 -6.21
CA ASN A 294 -8.31 -19.11 -7.57
C ASN A 294 -8.31 -17.58 -7.65
N PHE A 295 -7.14 -17.00 -7.93
CA PHE A 295 -6.99 -15.57 -8.15
C PHE A 295 -5.87 -15.31 -9.16
N THR A 296 -5.89 -14.14 -9.79
CA THR A 296 -4.74 -13.64 -10.55
C THR A 296 -4.03 -12.54 -9.77
N LEU A 297 -2.72 -12.45 -9.97
CA LEU A 297 -1.84 -11.52 -9.27
C LEU A 297 -1.09 -10.68 -10.30
N HIS A 298 -1.17 -9.36 -10.15
CA HIS A 298 -0.35 -8.41 -10.89
C HIS A 298 0.43 -7.53 -9.90
N GLU A 299 1.73 -7.39 -10.13
CA GLU A 299 2.61 -6.59 -9.28
C GLU A 299 3.13 -5.37 -10.04
N THR A 300 3.07 -4.21 -9.39
CA THR A 300 3.69 -2.96 -9.86
C THR A 300 4.70 -2.47 -8.80
N SER A 301 5.31 -1.31 -9.03
CA SER A 301 6.20 -0.69 -8.04
C SER A 301 5.48 -0.31 -6.74
N ALA A 302 4.21 0.13 -6.83
CA ALA A 302 3.45 0.65 -5.69
C ALA A 302 2.32 -0.29 -5.21
N PHE A 303 1.79 -1.14 -6.08
CA PHE A 303 0.61 -1.96 -5.82
C PHE A 303 0.82 -3.44 -6.08
N VAL A 304 0.11 -4.24 -5.29
CA VAL A 304 -0.28 -5.61 -5.59
C VAL A 304 -1.75 -5.56 -6.02
N THR A 305 -2.08 -6.03 -7.21
CA THR A 305 -3.45 -6.14 -7.70
C THR A 305 -3.87 -7.60 -7.70
N LEU A 306 -4.99 -7.90 -7.05
CA LEU A 306 -5.61 -9.21 -7.00
C LEU A 306 -6.93 -9.18 -7.76
N ILE A 307 -7.12 -10.11 -8.68
CA ILE A 307 -8.41 -10.33 -9.35
C ILE A 307 -8.97 -11.64 -8.85
N ILE A 308 -10.13 -11.58 -8.19
CA ILE A 308 -10.74 -12.71 -7.50
C ILE A 308 -12.17 -12.89 -8.03
N PRO A 309 -12.60 -14.13 -8.37
CA PRO A 309 -13.99 -14.40 -8.70
C PRO A 309 -14.91 -13.95 -7.55
N THR A 310 -15.81 -13.01 -7.83
CA THR A 310 -16.63 -12.35 -6.81
C THR A 310 -17.47 -13.34 -6.02
N ALA A 311 -17.95 -14.41 -6.68
CA ALA A 311 -18.75 -15.46 -6.05
C ALA A 311 -18.03 -16.19 -4.90
N GLN A 312 -16.69 -16.16 -4.84
CA GLN A 312 -15.91 -16.84 -3.80
C GLN A 312 -15.73 -15.99 -2.54
N ILE A 313 -15.92 -14.67 -2.64
CA ILE A 313 -15.68 -13.71 -1.55
C ILE A 313 -16.94 -12.94 -1.14
N LEU A 314 -18.02 -13.05 -1.93
CA LEU A 314 -19.30 -12.41 -1.69
C LEU A 314 -20.06 -13.12 -0.58
N GLN A 315 -20.47 -12.34 0.42
CA GLN A 315 -21.29 -12.77 1.53
C GLN A 315 -22.52 -11.85 1.64
N THR A 316 -23.53 -12.28 2.40
CA THR A 316 -24.73 -11.47 2.64
C THR A 316 -25.06 -11.42 4.11
N LYS A 317 -25.43 -10.23 4.60
CA LYS A 317 -25.96 -9.99 5.94
C LYS A 317 -27.29 -9.25 5.87
N SER A 318 -28.08 -9.26 6.95
CA SER A 318 -29.31 -8.45 7.01
C SER A 318 -28.95 -6.97 7.19
N CYS A 319 -29.67 -6.09 6.50
CA CYS A 319 -29.51 -4.64 6.68
C CYS A 319 -29.95 -4.20 8.09
N ALA A 320 -29.21 -3.26 8.68
CA ALA A 320 -29.51 -2.74 10.02
C ALA A 320 -30.94 -2.15 10.10
N ASP A 321 -31.34 -1.41 9.08
CA ASP A 321 -32.61 -0.67 9.07
C ASP A 321 -33.82 -1.50 8.63
N SER A 322 -33.59 -2.70 8.06
CA SER A 322 -34.69 -3.54 7.58
C SER A 322 -34.25 -4.99 7.42
N LYS A 323 -34.87 -5.88 8.20
CA LYS A 323 -34.71 -7.34 8.07
C LYS A 323 -35.21 -7.91 6.73
N ARG A 324 -35.92 -7.11 5.92
CA ARG A 324 -36.41 -7.49 4.59
C ARG A 324 -35.39 -7.22 3.48
N LEU A 325 -34.38 -6.40 3.76
CA LEU A 325 -33.31 -6.07 2.84
C LEU A 325 -32.06 -6.91 3.16
N LEU A 326 -31.36 -7.32 2.10
CA LEU A 326 -30.08 -7.99 2.20
C LEU A 326 -28.98 -7.01 1.83
N GLN A 327 -27.88 -7.07 2.59
CA GLN A 327 -26.68 -6.30 2.36
C GLN A 327 -25.59 -7.26 1.88
N PRO A 328 -25.26 -7.24 0.58
CA PRO A 328 -24.10 -7.95 0.09
C PRO A 328 -22.82 -7.23 0.53
N PHE A 329 -21.76 -8.00 0.80
CA PHE A 329 -20.45 -7.46 1.08
C PHE A 329 -19.37 -8.44 0.64
N TYR A 330 -18.22 -7.90 0.23
CA TYR A 330 -17.03 -8.69 -0.04
C TYR A 330 -16.17 -8.74 1.21
N ARG A 331 -15.60 -9.91 1.52
CA ARG A 331 -14.58 -10.04 2.55
C ARG A 331 -13.40 -10.83 2.05
N VAL A 332 -12.22 -10.22 2.14
CA VAL A 332 -10.96 -10.84 1.71
C VAL A 332 -9.91 -10.65 2.80
N ASP A 333 -9.23 -11.73 3.15
CA ASP A 333 -8.09 -11.75 4.06
C ASP A 333 -6.88 -12.26 3.26
N VAL A 334 -5.84 -11.43 3.18
CA VAL A 334 -4.62 -11.65 2.37
C VAL A 334 -3.40 -11.60 3.27
N VAL A 335 -2.45 -12.51 3.04
CA VAL A 335 -1.13 -12.47 3.66
C VAL A 335 -0.09 -12.21 2.58
N LEU A 336 0.54 -11.04 2.63
CA LEU A 336 1.62 -10.64 1.74
C LEU A 336 2.97 -10.86 2.43
N THR A 337 3.91 -11.46 1.72
CA THR A 337 5.32 -11.58 2.15
C THR A 337 6.19 -10.82 1.17
N PHE A 338 7.14 -10.03 1.69
CA PHE A 338 8.11 -9.28 0.88
C PHE A 338 9.52 -9.83 1.05
N LYS A 339 10.37 -9.69 0.04
CA LYS A 339 11.77 -10.15 0.10
C LYS A 339 12.60 -9.35 1.10
N GLU A 340 12.27 -8.06 1.26
CA GLU A 340 13.04 -7.08 2.04
C GLU A 340 12.64 -7.05 3.52
N THR A 341 11.62 -7.81 3.92
CA THR A 341 11.09 -7.84 5.28
C THR A 341 10.85 -9.28 5.72
N HIS A 342 11.20 -9.63 6.95
CA HIS A 342 10.89 -10.97 7.47
C HIS A 342 9.45 -11.10 7.99
N HIS A 343 8.71 -9.99 8.03
CA HIS A 343 7.36 -9.94 8.56
C HIS A 343 6.35 -10.09 7.42
N LYS A 344 5.27 -10.81 7.73
CA LYS A 344 4.14 -10.97 6.83
C LYS A 344 3.13 -9.86 7.11
N MET A 345 2.64 -9.22 6.06
CA MET A 345 1.55 -8.25 6.15
C MET A 345 0.22 -9.00 6.05
N GLN A 346 -0.52 -9.02 7.15
CA GLN A 346 -1.89 -9.49 7.23
C GLN A 346 -2.82 -8.34 6.86
N TRP A 347 -3.33 -8.38 5.64
CA TRP A 347 -4.24 -7.39 5.10
C TRP A 347 -5.64 -7.96 5.04
N SER A 348 -6.64 -7.19 5.48
CA SER A 348 -8.03 -7.61 5.42
C SER A 348 -8.90 -6.47 4.92
N MET A 349 -9.88 -6.79 4.08
CA MET A 349 -10.85 -5.84 3.56
C MET A 349 -12.25 -6.38 3.67
N GLU A 350 -13.15 -5.53 4.16
CA GLU A 350 -14.58 -5.69 4.02
C GLU A 350 -15.11 -4.56 3.14
N ASN A 351 -15.77 -4.87 2.03
CA ASN A 351 -16.41 -3.87 1.19
C ASN A 351 -17.92 -4.10 1.16
N THR A 352 -18.66 -3.24 1.83
CA THR A 352 -20.10 -3.33 1.99
C THR A 352 -20.79 -2.62 0.82
N LEU A 353 -21.76 -3.29 0.19
CA LEU A 353 -22.57 -2.72 -0.86
C LEU A 353 -23.90 -2.15 -0.30
N PRO A 354 -24.60 -1.30 -1.08
CA PRO A 354 -25.91 -0.81 -0.69
C PRO A 354 -26.92 -1.94 -0.47
N CYS A 355 -27.85 -1.72 0.45
CA CYS A 355 -28.94 -2.67 0.73
C CYS A 355 -29.84 -2.87 -0.50
N THR A 356 -30.13 -4.14 -0.82
CA THR A 356 -31.02 -4.51 -1.93
C THR A 356 -32.23 -5.28 -1.43
N ALA A 357 -33.34 -5.17 -2.15
CA ALA A 357 -34.54 -5.96 -1.88
C ALA A 357 -34.24 -7.43 -2.13
N ARG A 358 -34.77 -8.31 -1.27
CA ARG A 358 -34.68 -9.75 -1.47
C ARG A 358 -35.28 -10.09 -2.85
N PRO A 359 -34.59 -10.86 -3.72
CA PRO A 359 -35.19 -11.32 -4.96
C PRO A 359 -36.50 -12.01 -4.62
N ALA A 360 -37.60 -11.55 -5.22
CA ALA A 360 -38.87 -12.24 -5.09
C ALA A 360 -38.64 -13.67 -5.57
N ALA A 361 -38.90 -14.67 -4.72
CA ALA A 361 -38.95 -16.05 -5.17
C ALA A 361 -39.86 -16.07 -6.39
N SER A 362 -39.35 -16.52 -7.54
CA SER A 362 -40.15 -16.60 -8.75
C SER A 362 -41.35 -17.49 -8.42
N HIS A 363 -42.51 -16.86 -8.27
CA HIS A 363 -43.76 -17.59 -8.28
C HIS A 363 -43.81 -18.24 -9.65
N ARG A 364 -43.44 -19.52 -9.71
CA ARG A 364 -43.82 -20.40 -10.81
C ARG A 364 -45.34 -20.38 -10.85
N THR A 365 -45.89 -19.51 -11.68
CA THR A 365 -47.29 -19.56 -12.07
C THR A 365 -47.49 -20.94 -12.70
N PRO A 366 -48.40 -21.78 -12.18
CA PRO A 366 -48.77 -23.00 -12.87
C PRO A 366 -49.32 -22.61 -14.25
N PRO A 367 -48.98 -23.35 -15.33
CA PRO A 367 -49.58 -23.07 -16.63
C PRO A 367 -51.10 -23.24 -16.53
N PRO A 368 -51.88 -22.37 -17.19
CA PRO A 368 -53.34 -22.46 -17.16
C PRO A 368 -53.81 -23.78 -17.80
N PRO A 369 -54.89 -24.41 -17.29
CA PRO A 369 -55.42 -25.63 -17.88
C PRO A 369 -55.91 -25.34 -19.31
N GLY A 370 -55.24 -25.95 -20.29
CA GLY A 370 -55.65 -25.89 -21.69
C GLY A 370 -57.00 -26.59 -21.92
N PRO A 371 -57.81 -26.12 -22.89
CA PRO A 371 -59.11 -26.70 -23.17
C PRO A 371 -58.98 -28.07 -23.85
N ASN A 372 -59.80 -29.00 -23.39
CA ASN A 372 -59.98 -30.34 -23.95
C ASN A 372 -60.42 -30.27 -25.41
N THR A 373 -59.65 -30.88 -26.32
CA THR A 373 -60.14 -31.25 -27.65
C THR A 373 -59.75 -32.69 -27.96
N THR A 374 -60.76 -33.55 -28.04
CA THR A 374 -60.66 -34.97 -28.42
C THR A 374 -60.91 -35.12 -29.92
N ALA A 375 -60.06 -35.93 -30.58
CA ALA A 375 -60.17 -36.50 -31.94
C ALA A 375 -60.01 -35.52 -33.13
N ARG A 376 -59.37 -35.85 -34.27
CA ARG A 376 -59.15 -37.15 -34.93
C ARG A 376 -57.98 -37.04 -35.95
N SER A 377 -57.33 -38.17 -36.23
CA SER A 377 -56.24 -38.44 -37.18
C SER A 377 -56.39 -37.86 -38.60
N THR A 378 -55.26 -37.48 -39.21
CA THR A 378 -54.81 -38.03 -40.52
C THR A 378 -53.33 -37.75 -40.84
N LEU A 379 -52.63 -38.83 -41.19
CA LEU A 379 -51.58 -39.02 -42.22
C LEU A 379 -50.16 -38.39 -42.09
N ASN A 380 -49.22 -39.27 -41.71
CA ASN A 380 -47.95 -39.63 -42.37
C ASN A 380 -47.16 -38.58 -43.16
N PHE A 381 -45.86 -38.47 -42.87
CA PHE A 381 -44.79 -38.94 -43.77
C PHE A 381 -43.46 -39.15 -43.01
N LYS A 382 -42.84 -40.31 -43.22
CA LYS A 382 -41.44 -40.67 -42.90
C LYS A 382 -40.64 -40.58 -44.22
N PRO A 383 -39.34 -40.26 -44.21
CA PRO A 383 -38.31 -41.32 -44.23
C PRO A 383 -37.09 -40.95 -43.34
N GLN A 384 -36.55 -41.84 -42.51
CA GLN A 384 -35.61 -42.94 -42.76
C GLN A 384 -34.19 -42.49 -43.20
N SER A 385 -33.23 -43.05 -42.45
CA SER A 385 -31.80 -42.82 -42.30
C SER A 385 -30.91 -43.08 -43.52
N SER A 386 -29.69 -42.51 -43.49
CA SER A 386 -28.47 -43.16 -43.97
C SER A 386 -27.25 -42.76 -43.13
N ALA A 387 -26.64 -43.77 -42.48
CA ALA A 387 -25.18 -43.87 -42.33
C ALA A 387 -24.61 -44.30 -43.71
N THR A 388 -23.35 -44.11 -44.10
CA THR A 388 -22.16 -44.79 -43.57
C THR A 388 -20.88 -44.24 -44.25
N GLU A 389 -19.76 -44.24 -43.51
CA GLU A 389 -18.33 -44.46 -43.86
C GLU A 389 -17.74 -44.24 -45.26
N GLN A 390 -16.58 -43.53 -45.30
CA GLN A 390 -15.25 -44.08 -45.66
C GLN A 390 -14.15 -43.01 -45.39
N THR A 391 -13.30 -43.08 -44.36
CA THR A 391 -12.05 -43.85 -44.10
C THR A 391 -10.81 -43.44 -44.92
N LEU A 392 -9.73 -43.13 -44.17
CA LEU A 392 -8.29 -43.36 -44.43
C LEU A 392 -7.51 -42.47 -45.43
N LEU A 393 -6.55 -41.68 -44.93
CA LEU A 393 -5.13 -42.06 -45.00
C LEU A 393 -4.22 -41.20 -44.11
N ASP A 394 -3.62 -41.95 -43.19
CA ASP A 394 -2.49 -41.73 -42.30
C ASP A 394 -1.20 -41.13 -42.93
N ARG A 395 -0.34 -40.63 -42.02
CA ARG A 395 1.15 -40.58 -42.04
C ARG A 395 1.81 -39.40 -42.82
N LEU A 396 2.85 -38.72 -42.33
CA LEU A 396 3.95 -39.11 -41.44
C LEU A 396 4.69 -37.86 -40.89
N ASN A 397 5.25 -38.05 -39.68
CA ASN A 397 6.25 -37.27 -38.95
C ASN A 397 7.25 -36.39 -39.75
N SER A 398 7.55 -35.22 -39.17
CA SER A 398 8.93 -34.78 -38.87
C SER A 398 8.93 -33.87 -37.65
#